data_AF-A0A7S1VF69-F1
#
_entry.id   AF-A0A7S1VF69-F1
#
_cell.length_a   1.000
_cell.length_b   1.000
_cell.length_c   1.000
_cell.angle_alpha   90.00
_cell.angle_beta   90.00
_cell.angle_gamma   90.00
#
_symmetry.space_group_name_H-M   'P 1'
#
loop_
_entity.id
_entity.type
_entity.pdbx_description
1 polymer ?
#
loop_
_entity_poly.entity_id
_entity_poly.type
_entity_poly.pdbx_seq_one_letter_code
_entity_poly.pdbx_strand_id
1 'polypeptide(L)'
;RTMSAILDSTSGKPQLEARLTALTTMFEIFYSLNWQDLPEYYEDHMNDTLTIFASCIEYTNPIVEDPTEEDEPSLVDKLQASVVQILFLYGDKDEEPFVPCVPRFTQLVWQRLKTVTALKKHDGLAAICIRFLSSLVQKQMHKKVFEEPQVLEQIIERIVIPNLFMRDADEELFEDDPAEFMATDLEGGESDSRRKCAQGLLKNCGRQFLQQATAIGQTRIAALLAQYNTNKNGEFRAKDAAIHLLLGIAIQAESTLGGVSQINPGVDVLAFFGEHVFPELQQPSHFMLTATCIKFVATFRNQFTKEQLVSLMPLLIEHLKSTHIVVHTYAAFTIEKLLVTKQDGRQKIEVADLQPSLEGLFENLFAIIDNTTWNENAYAMKALMRILVIMGDGIVPATQAVLARLTAALGRVAKNPRNPQYNHYLFESIAVLVASVCRQEPSATSSFEAMLFPPFQ
;
A
#
# COMPACT_ATOMS: atom_id res chain seq x y z
N ARG A 1 6.16 43.31 4.23
CA ARG A 1 5.61 42.94 2.90
C ARG A 1 5.26 41.46 2.97
N THR A 2 4.13 41.01 2.46
CA THR A 2 3.80 39.57 2.43
C THR A 2 4.77 38.83 1.53
N MET A 3 4.99 37.53 1.75
CA MET A 3 5.88 36.73 0.88
C MET A 3 5.38 36.74 -0.57
N SER A 4 4.06 36.64 -0.78
CA SER A 4 3.43 36.73 -2.09
C SER A 4 3.79 38.04 -2.81
N ALA A 5 3.75 39.18 -2.11
CA ALA A 5 4.13 40.47 -2.70
C ALA A 5 5.63 40.54 -3.05
N ILE A 6 6.49 39.80 -2.35
CA ILE A 6 7.92 39.69 -2.69
C ILE A 6 8.07 38.83 -3.95
N LEU A 7 7.39 37.69 -4.05
CA LEU A 7 7.41 36.83 -5.23
C LEU A 7 6.89 37.59 -6.48
N ASP A 8 5.76 38.28 -6.35
CA ASP A 8 5.08 38.98 -7.44
C ASP A 8 5.73 40.31 -7.83
N SER A 9 6.68 40.83 -7.04
CA SER A 9 7.42 42.05 -7.38
C SER A 9 8.40 41.89 -8.56
N THR A 10 8.48 40.70 -9.15
CA THR A 10 9.34 40.40 -10.31
C THR A 10 8.68 40.74 -11.64
N SER A 11 9.50 41.03 -12.66
CA SER A 11 9.03 41.45 -13.98
C SER A 11 8.96 40.30 -15.01
N GLY A 12 9.26 39.05 -14.64
CA GLY A 12 9.36 37.95 -15.61
C GLY A 12 9.46 36.55 -15.00
N LYS A 13 9.06 35.54 -15.80
CA LYS A 13 9.03 34.11 -15.44
C LYS A 13 10.37 33.59 -14.89
N PRO A 14 11.55 33.84 -15.53
CA PRO A 14 12.81 33.31 -15.03
C PRO A 14 13.21 33.83 -13.64
N GLN A 15 12.90 35.09 -13.34
CA GLN A 15 13.19 35.67 -12.03
C GLN A 15 12.27 35.09 -10.94
N LEU A 16 11.01 34.83 -11.26
CA LEU A 16 10.08 34.18 -10.34
C LEU A 16 10.49 32.74 -10.08
N GLU A 17 10.83 31.98 -11.12
CA GLU A 17 11.34 30.60 -11.00
C GLU A 17 12.58 30.55 -10.08
N ALA A 18 13.57 31.41 -10.31
CA ALA A 18 14.76 31.48 -9.47
C ALA A 18 14.45 31.80 -8.00
N ARG A 19 13.48 32.68 -7.73
CA ARG A 19 13.05 33.00 -6.36
C ARG A 19 12.33 31.83 -5.69
N LEU A 20 11.44 31.16 -6.43
CA LEU A 20 10.72 29.98 -5.92
C LEU A 20 11.71 28.86 -5.60
N THR A 21 12.65 28.56 -6.50
CA THR A 21 13.70 27.57 -6.25
C THR A 21 14.53 27.93 -5.02
N ALA A 22 15.00 29.17 -4.91
CA ALA A 22 15.78 29.60 -3.75
C ALA A 22 14.99 29.47 -2.44
N LEU A 23 13.71 29.86 -2.44
CA LEU A 23 12.85 29.78 -1.26
C LEU A 23 12.56 28.31 -0.86
N THR A 24 12.30 27.44 -1.83
CA THR A 24 12.14 26.00 -1.59
C THR A 24 13.39 25.41 -0.95
N THR A 25 14.59 25.71 -1.48
CA THR A 25 15.86 25.27 -0.89
C THR A 25 16.08 25.83 0.52
N MET A 26 15.69 27.08 0.78
CA MET A 26 15.74 27.64 2.14
C MET A 26 14.83 26.87 3.10
N PHE A 27 13.66 26.42 2.67
CA PHE A 27 12.77 25.59 3.49
C PHE A 27 13.29 24.16 3.69
N GLU A 28 13.96 23.58 2.71
CA GLU A 28 14.64 22.27 2.88
C GLU A 28 15.78 22.36 3.90
N ILE A 29 16.55 23.45 3.86
CA ILE A 29 17.57 23.75 4.89
C ILE A 29 16.90 23.97 6.25
N PHE A 30 15.83 24.77 6.29
CA PHE A 30 15.07 25.01 7.51
C PHE A 30 14.56 23.71 8.13
N TYR A 31 13.99 22.81 7.33
CA TYR A 31 13.57 21.48 7.76
C TYR A 31 14.73 20.70 8.36
N SER A 32 15.88 20.68 7.68
CA SER A 32 17.07 19.96 8.15
C SER A 32 17.58 20.49 9.49
N LEU A 33 17.51 21.81 9.71
CA LEU A 33 17.92 22.45 10.96
C LEU A 33 16.97 22.17 12.13
N ASN A 34 15.69 21.90 11.85
CA ASN A 34 14.67 21.58 12.86
C ASN A 34 14.41 20.06 12.99
N TRP A 35 15.05 19.22 12.17
CA TRP A 35 14.73 17.79 12.12
C TRP A 35 15.00 17.05 13.43
N GLN A 36 16.09 17.40 14.11
CA GLN A 36 16.55 16.70 15.30
C GLN A 36 15.78 17.14 16.56
N ASP A 37 15.53 18.45 16.68
CA ASP A 37 14.83 19.13 17.77
C ASP A 37 14.46 20.53 17.28
N LEU A 38 13.50 21.21 17.93
CA LEU A 38 13.17 22.61 17.66
C LEU A 38 14.16 23.54 18.39
N PRO A 39 15.07 24.22 17.67
CA PRO A 39 15.99 25.17 18.29
C PRO A 39 15.25 26.38 18.87
N GLU A 40 15.68 26.85 20.04
CA GLU A 40 15.10 27.99 20.77
C GLU A 40 14.87 29.22 19.88
N TYR A 41 15.83 29.54 19.00
CA TYR A 41 15.69 30.64 18.04
C TYR A 41 14.46 30.49 17.13
N TYR A 42 14.18 29.28 16.64
CA TYR A 42 13.03 29.05 15.76
C TYR A 42 11.71 28.98 16.54
N GLU A 43 11.75 28.57 17.81
CA GLU A 43 10.60 28.65 18.71
C GLU A 43 10.21 30.11 18.99
N ASP A 44 11.17 30.94 19.41
CA ASP A 44 10.99 32.38 19.69
C ASP A 44 10.44 33.15 18.46
N HIS A 45 10.85 32.73 17.26
CA HIS A 45 10.47 33.34 15.98
C HIS A 45 9.43 32.53 15.19
N MET A 46 8.73 31.59 15.85
CA MET A 46 7.80 30.69 15.17
C MET A 46 6.67 31.44 14.49
N ASN A 47 6.04 32.42 15.16
CA ASN A 47 4.89 33.16 14.59
C ASN A 47 5.23 33.94 13.31
N ASP A 48 6.43 34.49 13.23
CA ASP A 48 6.91 35.19 12.03
C ASP A 48 7.06 34.20 10.87
N THR A 49 7.67 33.05 11.16
CA THR A 49 7.88 31.96 10.21
C THR A 49 6.55 31.37 9.71
N LEU A 50 5.60 31.11 10.62
CA LEU A 50 4.28 30.60 10.28
C LEU A 50 3.48 31.58 9.41
N THR A 51 3.67 32.89 9.57
CA THR A 51 3.06 33.89 8.70
C THR A 51 3.58 33.78 7.26
N ILE A 52 4.88 33.50 7.09
CA ILE A 52 5.49 33.23 5.79
C ILE A 52 4.94 31.93 5.20
N PHE A 53 4.86 30.85 5.98
CA PHE A 53 4.34 29.56 5.54
C PHE A 53 2.90 29.66 5.04
N ALA A 54 2.01 30.34 5.77
CA ALA A 54 0.65 30.56 5.33
C ALA A 54 0.59 31.28 3.97
N SER A 55 1.41 32.34 3.80
CA SER A 55 1.49 33.06 2.53
C SER A 55 1.97 32.18 1.36
N CYS A 56 2.83 31.19 1.63
CA CYS A 56 3.34 30.26 0.62
C CYS A 56 2.30 29.18 0.25
N ILE A 57 1.53 28.68 1.22
CA ILE A 57 0.46 27.70 0.96
C ILE A 57 -0.66 28.31 0.10
N GLU A 58 -0.97 29.57 0.33
CA GLU A 58 -1.99 30.31 -0.44
C GLU A 58 -1.49 30.81 -1.79
N TYR A 59 -0.16 30.76 -2.03
CA TYR A 59 0.43 31.31 -3.24
C TYR A 59 0.05 30.49 -4.47
N THR A 60 -0.41 31.19 -5.50
CA THR A 60 -0.66 30.65 -6.85
C THR A 60 -0.17 31.69 -7.85
N ASN A 61 0.38 31.24 -8.98
CA ASN A 61 0.82 32.17 -10.01
C ASN A 61 0.80 31.51 -11.40
N PRO A 62 -0.13 31.91 -12.29
CA PRO A 62 -0.27 31.32 -13.61
C PRO A 62 0.98 31.41 -14.50
N ILE A 63 1.93 32.29 -14.20
CA ILE A 63 3.16 32.47 -15.00
C ILE A 63 4.08 31.23 -14.89
N VAL A 64 4.05 30.56 -13.75
CA VAL A 64 4.87 29.36 -13.45
C VAL A 64 4.05 28.08 -13.41
N GLU A 65 2.77 28.16 -13.80
CA GLU A 65 1.90 27.01 -13.96
C GLU A 65 1.79 26.65 -15.44
N ASP A 66 2.10 25.40 -15.76
CA ASP A 66 1.82 24.82 -17.08
C ASP A 66 0.56 23.95 -16.96
N PRO A 67 -0.56 24.34 -17.61
CA PRO A 67 -1.78 23.54 -17.58
C PRO A 67 -1.68 22.26 -18.42
N THR A 68 -0.69 22.14 -19.31
CA THR A 68 -0.47 20.97 -20.18
C THR A 68 0.48 19.94 -19.57
N GLU A 69 1.24 20.32 -18.54
CA GLU A 69 2.06 19.40 -17.77
C GLU A 69 1.16 18.51 -16.89
N GLU A 70 1.37 17.20 -16.89
CA GLU A 70 0.56 16.23 -16.13
C GLU A 70 1.37 15.42 -15.11
N ASP A 71 2.69 15.35 -15.27
CA ASP A 71 3.58 14.47 -14.51
C ASP A 71 4.49 15.21 -13.55
N GLU A 72 5.05 16.34 -13.98
CA GLU A 72 6.06 17.06 -13.19
C GLU A 72 5.44 18.14 -12.29
N PRO A 73 5.72 18.13 -10.97
CA PRO A 73 5.24 19.16 -10.05
C PRO A 73 5.80 20.54 -10.41
N SER A 74 4.94 21.56 -10.35
CA SER A 74 5.36 22.94 -10.54
C SER A 74 6.29 23.41 -9.40
N LEU A 75 7.00 24.52 -9.59
CA LEU A 75 7.80 25.11 -8.52
C LEU A 75 6.95 25.57 -7.34
N VAL A 76 5.68 25.95 -7.58
CA VAL A 76 4.72 26.29 -6.52
C VAL A 76 4.34 25.04 -5.73
N ASP A 77 4.09 23.91 -6.40
CA ASP A 77 3.76 22.65 -5.72
C ASP A 77 4.94 22.15 -4.87
N LYS A 78 6.17 22.25 -5.39
CA LYS A 78 7.40 21.93 -4.65
C LYS A 78 7.55 22.81 -3.41
N LEU A 79 7.37 24.12 -3.55
CA LEU A 79 7.43 25.07 -2.44
C LEU A 79 6.40 24.73 -1.36
N GLN A 80 5.15 24.50 -1.76
CA GLN A 80 4.07 24.17 -0.83
C GLN A 80 4.30 22.83 -0.14
N ALA A 81 4.79 21.81 -0.86
CA ALA A 81 5.13 20.52 -0.29
C ALA A 81 6.22 20.66 0.78
N SER A 82 7.28 21.45 0.53
CA SER A 82 8.34 21.71 1.52
C SER A 82 7.82 22.44 2.76
N VAL A 83 6.89 23.39 2.61
CA VAL A 83 6.24 24.04 3.76
C VAL A 83 5.42 23.05 4.57
N VAL A 84 4.59 22.24 3.92
CA VAL A 84 3.73 21.26 4.61
C VAL A 84 4.57 20.16 5.28
N GLN A 85 5.72 19.82 4.72
CA GLN A 85 6.68 18.91 5.35
C GLN A 85 7.22 19.45 6.68
N ILE A 86 7.46 20.76 6.79
CA ILE A 86 7.85 21.42 8.05
C ILE A 86 6.68 21.45 9.03
N LEU A 87 5.46 21.76 8.55
CA LEU A 87 4.26 21.72 9.39
C LEU A 87 3.99 20.32 9.94
N PHE A 88 4.25 19.28 9.14
CA PHE A 88 4.20 17.89 9.57
C PHE A 88 5.21 17.61 10.69
N LEU A 89 6.45 18.09 10.55
CA LEU A 89 7.48 17.96 11.58
C LEU A 89 7.05 18.60 12.90
N TYR A 90 6.58 19.85 12.87
CA TYR A 90 6.10 20.55 14.06
C TYR A 90 4.86 19.89 14.66
N GLY A 91 3.93 19.44 13.82
CA GLY A 91 2.76 18.71 14.27
C GLY A 91 3.08 17.34 14.86
N ASP A 92 4.23 16.74 14.55
CA ASP A 92 4.62 15.39 14.99
C ASP A 92 5.56 15.42 16.20
N LYS A 93 6.66 16.19 16.13
CA LYS A 93 7.74 16.22 17.14
C LYS A 93 7.65 17.40 18.12
N ASP A 94 7.33 18.59 17.62
CA ASP A 94 7.44 19.85 18.37
C ASP A 94 6.07 20.46 18.66
N GLU A 95 5.17 19.62 19.18
CA GLU A 95 3.73 19.86 19.13
C GLU A 95 3.27 21.03 20.03
N GLU A 96 3.87 21.19 21.22
CA GLU A 96 3.46 22.18 22.23
C GLU A 96 3.45 23.63 21.71
N PRO A 97 4.55 24.16 21.12
CA PRO A 97 4.56 25.51 20.56
C PRO A 97 3.66 25.64 19.32
N PHE A 98 3.39 24.53 18.61
CA PHE A 98 2.59 24.55 17.39
C PHE A 98 1.07 24.48 17.62
N VAL A 99 0.60 23.94 18.77
CA VAL A 99 -0.83 23.76 19.09
C VAL A 99 -1.71 24.97 18.76
N PRO A 100 -1.35 26.22 19.13
CA PRO A 100 -2.20 27.39 18.86
C PRO A 100 -2.47 27.64 17.37
N CYS A 101 -1.58 27.15 16.50
CA CYS A 101 -1.63 27.37 15.06
C CYS A 101 -2.29 26.22 14.28
N VAL A 102 -2.51 25.07 14.92
CA VAL A 102 -3.09 23.88 14.28
C VAL A 102 -4.43 24.15 13.58
N PRO A 103 -5.42 24.87 14.16
CA PRO A 103 -6.68 25.13 13.48
C PRO A 103 -6.49 25.90 12.16
N ARG A 104 -5.61 26.91 12.15
CA ARG A 104 -5.31 27.73 10.97
C ARG A 104 -4.69 26.88 9.86
N PHE A 105 -3.65 26.12 10.18
CA PHE A 105 -2.94 25.33 9.16
C PHE A 105 -3.73 24.11 8.69
N THR A 106 -4.57 23.53 9.55
CA THR A 106 -5.55 22.52 9.14
C THR A 106 -6.46 23.09 8.06
N GLN A 107 -7.01 24.30 8.26
CA GLN A 107 -7.88 24.94 7.28
C GLN A 107 -7.14 25.31 5.98
N LEU A 108 -5.89 25.79 6.05
CA LEU A 108 -5.11 26.14 4.85
C LEU A 108 -4.79 24.90 4.00
N VAL A 109 -4.25 23.86 4.62
CA VAL A 109 -3.92 22.60 3.93
C VAL A 109 -5.18 21.94 3.35
N TRP A 110 -6.29 22.00 4.10
CA TRP A 110 -7.60 21.57 3.65
C TRP A 110 -8.05 22.28 2.36
N GLN A 111 -8.00 23.62 2.34
CA GLN A 111 -8.39 24.39 1.15
C GLN A 111 -7.46 24.10 -0.02
N ARG A 112 -6.16 23.91 0.23
CA ARG A 112 -5.22 23.54 -0.83
C ARG A 112 -5.57 22.18 -1.43
N LEU A 113 -5.85 21.16 -0.61
CA LEU A 113 -6.26 19.83 -1.09
C LEU A 113 -7.52 19.86 -1.98
N LYS A 114 -8.45 20.78 -1.75
CA LYS A 114 -9.63 20.96 -2.63
C LYS A 114 -9.30 21.43 -4.04
N THR A 115 -8.13 22.05 -4.22
CA THR A 115 -7.68 22.61 -5.51
C THR A 115 -6.68 21.71 -6.24
N VAL A 116 -6.18 20.67 -5.57
CA VAL A 116 -5.24 19.70 -6.14
C VAL A 116 -5.99 18.74 -7.07
N THR A 117 -5.48 18.58 -8.30
CA THR A 117 -6.05 17.66 -9.29
C THR A 117 -5.64 16.20 -9.03
N ALA A 118 -6.22 15.26 -9.78
CA ALA A 118 -5.87 13.84 -9.74
C ALA A 118 -4.59 13.48 -10.52
N LEU A 119 -4.02 14.44 -11.26
CA LEU A 119 -2.82 14.26 -12.09
C LEU A 119 -1.58 13.94 -11.25
N LYS A 120 -0.66 13.17 -11.85
CA LYS A 120 0.56 12.67 -11.21
C LYS A 120 1.44 13.79 -10.66
N LYS A 121 1.51 14.94 -11.34
CA LYS A 121 2.25 16.14 -10.88
C LYS A 121 1.89 16.62 -9.48
N HIS A 122 0.67 16.36 -9.01
CA HIS A 122 0.25 16.79 -7.68
C HIS A 122 0.34 15.69 -6.63
N ASP A 123 0.84 14.49 -6.94
CA ASP A 123 0.84 13.37 -6.00
C ASP A 123 1.68 13.62 -4.76
N GLY A 124 2.88 14.18 -4.94
CA GLY A 124 3.73 14.54 -3.80
C GLY A 124 3.06 15.55 -2.87
N LEU A 125 2.45 16.60 -3.44
CA LEU A 125 1.74 17.63 -2.66
C LEU A 125 0.51 17.05 -1.95
N ALA A 126 -0.32 16.27 -2.66
CA ALA A 126 -1.49 15.64 -2.06
C ALA A 126 -1.10 14.69 -0.92
N ALA A 127 -0.10 13.84 -1.14
CA ALA A 127 0.37 12.87 -0.16
C ALA A 127 0.84 13.57 1.13
N ILE A 128 1.70 14.59 1.05
CA ILE A 128 2.19 15.27 2.24
C ILE A 128 1.10 16.06 2.97
N CYS A 129 0.19 16.70 2.23
CA CYS A 129 -0.98 17.37 2.81
C CYS A 129 -1.89 16.40 3.56
N ILE A 130 -2.20 15.23 2.98
CA ILE A 130 -3.03 14.21 3.62
C ILE A 130 -2.30 13.62 4.83
N ARG A 131 -0.99 13.40 4.77
CA ARG A 131 -0.18 12.94 5.91
C ARG A 131 -0.21 13.93 7.07
N PHE A 132 -0.10 15.23 6.80
CA PHE A 132 -0.27 16.27 7.81
C PHE A 132 -1.63 16.23 8.48
N LEU A 133 -2.73 16.16 7.71
CA LEU A 133 -4.05 16.02 8.32
C LEU A 133 -4.18 14.72 9.13
N SER A 134 -3.62 13.62 8.61
CA SER A 134 -3.64 12.32 9.28
C SER A 134 -2.88 12.33 10.61
N SER A 135 -1.73 13.01 10.68
CA SER A 135 -0.94 13.11 11.91
C SER A 135 -1.62 13.96 12.98
N LEU A 136 -2.44 14.92 12.59
CA LEU A 136 -3.23 15.72 13.53
C LEU A 136 -4.48 14.98 14.03
N VAL A 137 -5.21 14.31 13.13
CA VAL A 137 -6.47 13.61 13.46
C VAL A 137 -6.26 12.51 14.52
N GLN A 138 -5.13 11.81 14.49
CA GLN A 138 -4.83 10.74 15.45
C GLN A 138 -4.58 11.23 16.88
N LYS A 139 -4.34 12.53 17.10
CA LYS A 139 -3.95 13.08 18.41
C LYS A 139 -5.16 13.58 19.20
N GLN A 140 -5.26 13.16 20.46
CA GLN A 140 -6.39 13.52 21.33
C GLN A 140 -6.52 15.04 21.56
N MET A 141 -5.40 15.76 21.65
CA MET A 141 -5.44 17.20 21.91
C MET A 141 -6.00 18.01 20.73
N HIS A 142 -5.89 17.50 19.51
CA HIS A 142 -6.46 18.13 18.31
C HIS A 142 -7.89 17.70 18.01
N LYS A 143 -8.48 16.81 18.82
CA LYS A 143 -9.82 16.25 18.59
C LYS A 143 -10.88 17.31 18.29
N LYS A 144 -10.85 18.44 19.02
CA LYS A 144 -11.81 19.54 18.85
C LYS A 144 -11.81 20.17 17.45
N VAL A 145 -10.68 20.12 16.73
CA VAL A 145 -10.58 20.64 15.36
C VAL A 145 -11.39 19.78 14.38
N PHE A 146 -11.58 18.50 14.70
CA PHE A 146 -12.17 17.49 13.81
C PHE A 146 -13.51 16.92 14.31
N GLU A 147 -13.96 17.30 15.52
CA GLU A 147 -15.16 16.72 16.15
C GLU A 147 -16.48 17.23 15.56
N GLU A 148 -16.45 18.37 14.88
CA GLU A 148 -17.62 18.90 14.19
C GLU A 148 -18.07 17.93 13.07
N PRO A 149 -19.31 17.43 13.08
CA PRO A 149 -19.76 16.41 12.14
C PRO A 149 -19.54 16.78 10.66
N GLN A 150 -19.74 18.06 10.33
CA GLN A 150 -19.55 18.58 8.98
C GLN A 150 -18.08 18.56 8.54
N VAL A 151 -17.14 18.71 9.47
CA VAL A 151 -15.70 18.67 9.18
C VAL A 151 -15.28 17.24 8.83
N LEU A 152 -15.69 16.26 9.64
CA LEU A 152 -15.36 14.85 9.39
C LEU A 152 -16.02 14.32 8.11
N GLU A 153 -17.28 14.68 7.86
CA GLU A 153 -17.98 14.35 6.61
C GLU A 153 -17.25 14.95 5.41
N GLN A 154 -16.89 16.23 5.47
CA GLN A 154 -16.09 16.85 4.42
C GLN A 154 -14.76 16.13 4.23
N ILE A 155 -14.01 15.79 5.29
CA ILE A 155 -12.74 15.05 5.22
C ILE A 155 -12.92 13.76 4.42
N ILE A 156 -13.92 12.97 4.79
CA ILE A 156 -14.14 11.69 4.14
C ILE A 156 -14.58 11.89 2.68
N GLU A 157 -15.48 12.83 2.41
CA GLU A 157 -16.09 12.98 1.08
C GLU A 157 -15.27 13.76 0.07
N ARG A 158 -14.55 14.78 0.51
CA ARG A 158 -13.84 15.73 -0.36
C ARG A 158 -12.35 15.48 -0.42
N ILE A 159 -11.80 14.73 0.55
CA ILE A 159 -10.38 14.40 0.57
C ILE A 159 -10.18 12.89 0.46
N VAL A 160 -10.72 12.10 1.37
CA VAL A 160 -10.44 10.66 1.38
C VAL A 160 -10.96 9.99 0.11
N ILE A 161 -12.26 10.06 -0.15
CA ILE A 161 -12.90 9.31 -1.26
C ILE A 161 -12.27 9.65 -2.62
N PRO A 162 -12.10 10.93 -3.03
CA PRO A 162 -11.48 11.24 -4.33
C PRO A 162 -10.08 10.69 -4.48
N ASN A 163 -9.32 10.60 -3.38
CA ASN A 163 -7.96 10.07 -3.37
C ASN A 163 -7.91 8.54 -3.15
N LEU A 164 -9.06 7.86 -2.98
CA LEU A 164 -9.15 6.39 -2.91
C LEU A 164 -9.40 5.73 -4.27
N PHE A 165 -9.91 6.47 -5.25
CA PHE A 165 -10.17 5.96 -6.60
C PHE A 165 -8.85 5.61 -7.30
N MET A 166 -8.83 4.46 -7.96
CA MET A 166 -7.80 4.14 -8.94
C MET A 166 -7.88 5.12 -10.12
N ARG A 167 -6.72 5.57 -10.57
CA ARG A 167 -6.55 6.50 -11.68
C ARG A 167 -5.91 5.77 -12.86
N ASP A 168 -5.92 6.42 -14.01
CA ASP A 168 -5.34 5.85 -15.23
C ASP A 168 -3.82 5.62 -15.06
N ALA A 169 -3.11 6.51 -14.38
CA ALA A 169 -1.71 6.31 -14.00
C ALA A 169 -1.48 5.06 -13.10
N ASP A 170 -2.46 4.69 -12.27
CA ASP A 170 -2.36 3.47 -11.44
C ASP A 170 -2.62 2.21 -12.29
N GLU A 171 -3.43 2.32 -13.35
CA GLU A 171 -3.69 1.26 -14.33
C GLU A 171 -2.48 1.05 -15.27
N GLU A 172 -1.88 2.14 -15.76
CA GLU A 172 -0.62 2.11 -16.51
C GLU A 172 0.50 1.44 -15.69
N LEU A 173 0.68 1.85 -14.42
CA LEU A 173 1.68 1.23 -13.54
C LEU A 173 1.40 -0.27 -13.31
N PHE A 174 0.13 -0.65 -13.20
CA PHE A 174 -0.27 -2.05 -13.02
C PHE A 174 0.11 -2.92 -14.23
N GLU A 175 0.04 -2.37 -15.44
CA GLU A 175 0.34 -3.07 -16.70
C GLU A 175 1.82 -3.02 -17.07
N ASP A 176 2.45 -1.85 -16.95
CA ASP A 176 3.80 -1.57 -17.45
C ASP A 176 4.91 -1.91 -16.45
N ASP A 177 4.72 -1.62 -15.16
CA ASP A 177 5.66 -1.98 -14.08
C ASP A 177 4.95 -2.66 -12.89
N PRO A 178 4.56 -3.94 -13.06
CA PRO A 178 3.89 -4.70 -12.01
C PRO A 178 4.77 -4.89 -10.76
N ALA A 179 6.10 -4.81 -10.88
CA ALA A 179 6.99 -4.95 -9.74
C ALA A 179 6.94 -3.71 -8.84
N GLU A 180 7.01 -2.51 -9.44
CA GLU A 180 6.84 -1.25 -8.73
C GLU A 180 5.44 -1.12 -8.12
N PHE A 181 4.39 -1.53 -8.84
CA PHE A 181 3.02 -1.57 -8.31
C PHE A 181 2.96 -2.40 -7.02
N MET A 182 3.49 -3.63 -7.04
CA MET A 182 3.46 -4.53 -5.89
C MET A 182 4.29 -4.00 -4.72
N ALA A 183 5.47 -3.45 -4.98
CA ALA A 183 6.32 -2.86 -3.94
C ALA A 183 5.63 -1.66 -3.26
N THR A 184 5.04 -0.77 -4.05
CA THR A 184 4.34 0.42 -3.55
C THR A 184 3.15 0.04 -2.66
N ASP A 185 2.38 -0.97 -3.07
CA ASP A 185 1.15 -1.35 -2.38
C ASP A 185 1.38 -2.26 -1.15
N LEU A 186 2.32 -3.21 -1.22
CA LEU A 186 2.55 -4.21 -0.17
C LEU A 186 3.70 -3.88 0.79
N GLU A 187 4.83 -3.38 0.25
CA GLU A 187 6.05 -3.13 1.01
C GLU A 187 6.07 -1.68 1.54
N GLY A 188 5.45 -0.76 0.79
CA GLY A 188 5.51 0.67 1.01
C GLY A 188 6.79 1.25 0.41
N GLY A 189 6.66 2.29 -0.41
CA GLY A 189 7.80 3.01 -0.98
C GLY A 189 8.42 4.04 -0.03
N GLU A 190 9.53 4.67 -0.46
CA GLU A 190 10.14 5.80 0.25
C GLU A 190 9.19 7.00 0.38
N SER A 191 8.29 7.18 -0.59
CA SER A 191 7.14 8.09 -0.52
C SER A 191 5.84 7.30 -0.53
N ASP A 192 4.97 7.57 0.44
CA ASP A 192 3.62 7.00 0.44
C ASP A 192 2.81 7.52 -0.76
N SER A 193 2.11 6.64 -1.45
CA SER A 193 1.17 7.04 -2.49
C SER A 193 0.01 7.84 -1.90
N ARG A 194 -0.54 8.77 -2.69
CA ARG A 194 -1.75 9.54 -2.37
C ARG A 194 -2.87 8.65 -1.80
N ARG A 195 -3.07 7.50 -2.42
CA ARG A 195 -4.07 6.50 -2.02
C ARG A 195 -3.80 5.90 -0.64
N LYS A 196 -2.56 5.53 -0.38
CA LYS A 196 -2.12 5.01 0.93
C LYS A 196 -2.27 6.07 2.02
N CYS A 197 -1.91 7.33 1.74
CA CYS A 197 -2.13 8.44 2.66
C CYS A 197 -3.62 8.63 2.97
N ALA A 198 -4.49 8.61 1.94
CA ALA A 198 -5.94 8.76 2.13
C ALA A 198 -6.53 7.61 2.96
N GLN A 199 -6.07 6.38 2.72
CA GLN A 199 -6.45 5.22 3.53
C GLN A 199 -5.97 5.35 4.99
N GLY A 200 -4.75 5.85 5.20
CA GLY A 200 -4.21 6.13 6.54
C GLY A 200 -5.01 7.20 7.30
N LEU A 201 -5.36 8.30 6.62
CA LEU A 201 -6.23 9.34 7.18
C LEU A 201 -7.58 8.76 7.61
N LEU A 202 -8.21 7.94 6.76
CA LEU A 202 -9.49 7.31 7.08
C LEU A 202 -9.41 6.37 8.29
N LYS A 203 -8.34 5.56 8.39
CA LYS A 203 -8.11 4.70 9.56
C LYS A 203 -7.97 5.52 10.84
N ASN A 204 -7.25 6.64 10.78
CA ASN A 204 -7.09 7.54 11.93
C ASN A 204 -8.41 8.23 12.30
N CYS A 205 -9.19 8.68 11.32
CA CYS A 205 -10.57 9.13 11.54
C CYS A 205 -11.43 8.04 12.20
N GLY A 206 -11.34 6.80 11.73
CA GLY A 206 -12.08 5.65 12.26
C GLY A 206 -11.68 5.25 13.69
N ARG A 207 -10.42 5.45 14.08
CA ARG A 207 -9.97 5.25 15.47
C ARG A 207 -10.45 6.34 16.40
N GLN A 208 -10.39 7.59 15.96
CA GLN A 208 -10.68 8.75 16.79
C GLN A 208 -12.18 9.07 16.89
N PHE A 209 -12.92 8.85 15.80
CA PHE A 209 -14.33 9.20 15.62
C PHE A 209 -15.15 8.00 15.15
N LEU A 210 -14.93 6.83 15.77
CA LEU A 210 -15.42 5.52 15.35
C LEU A 210 -16.87 5.53 14.84
N GLN A 211 -17.83 5.97 15.65
CA GLN A 211 -19.25 5.94 15.28
C GLN A 211 -19.57 6.83 14.07
N GLN A 212 -19.05 8.06 14.05
CA GLN A 212 -19.32 9.04 12.99
C GLN A 212 -18.67 8.61 11.68
N ALA A 213 -17.39 8.23 11.71
CA ALA A 213 -16.66 7.74 10.54
C ALA A 213 -17.30 6.46 9.96
N THR A 214 -17.77 5.55 10.82
CA THR A 214 -18.49 4.34 10.39
C THR A 214 -19.79 4.67 9.67
N ALA A 215 -20.60 5.58 10.22
CA ALA A 215 -21.89 5.96 9.63
C ALA A 215 -21.72 6.64 8.25
N ILE A 216 -20.76 7.57 8.15
CA ILE A 216 -20.41 8.24 6.89
C ILE A 216 -19.89 7.20 5.89
N GLY A 217 -18.94 6.37 6.33
CA GLY A 217 -18.34 5.32 5.51
C GLY A 217 -19.36 4.33 4.95
N GLN A 218 -20.27 3.80 5.77
CA GLN A 218 -21.32 2.87 5.33
C GLN A 218 -22.26 3.49 4.30
N THR A 219 -22.68 4.75 4.51
CA THR A 219 -23.51 5.48 3.54
C THR A 219 -22.80 5.60 2.19
N ARG A 220 -21.51 5.91 2.20
CA ARG A 220 -20.70 6.10 0.98
C ARG A 220 -20.34 4.76 0.31
N ILE A 221 -20.09 3.70 1.07
CA ILE A 221 -19.94 2.33 0.55
C ILE A 221 -21.19 1.93 -0.23
N ALA A 222 -22.38 2.11 0.35
CA ALA A 222 -23.63 1.77 -0.32
C ALA A 222 -23.83 2.55 -1.62
N ALA A 223 -23.50 3.84 -1.64
CA ALA A 223 -23.57 4.67 -2.85
C ALA A 223 -22.61 4.20 -3.95
N LEU A 224 -21.35 3.89 -3.60
CA LEU A 224 -20.35 3.39 -4.54
C LEU A 224 -20.71 2.01 -5.11
N LEU A 225 -21.27 1.12 -4.28
CA LEU A 225 -21.76 -0.18 -4.74
C LEU A 225 -22.99 -0.04 -5.64
N ALA A 226 -23.88 0.91 -5.35
CA ALA A 226 -25.00 1.24 -6.24
C ALA A 226 -24.50 1.73 -7.61
N GLN A 227 -23.48 2.61 -7.63
CA GLN A 227 -22.81 3.05 -8.85
C GLN A 227 -22.22 1.86 -9.62
N TYR A 228 -21.45 0.99 -8.95
CA TYR A 228 -20.91 -0.23 -9.57
C TYR A 228 -21.99 -1.09 -10.24
N ASN A 229 -23.15 -1.23 -9.60
CA ASN A 229 -24.25 -2.04 -10.12
C ASN A 229 -24.93 -1.44 -11.36
N THR A 230 -24.68 -0.18 -11.71
CA THR A 230 -25.19 0.42 -12.96
C THR A 230 -24.45 -0.11 -14.20
N ASN A 231 -23.14 -0.40 -14.08
CA ASN A 231 -22.32 -0.97 -15.13
C ASN A 231 -21.07 -1.65 -14.52
N LYS A 232 -21.16 -2.94 -14.22
CA LYS A 232 -20.09 -3.66 -13.50
C LYS A 232 -18.72 -3.58 -14.16
N ASN A 233 -18.67 -3.62 -15.50
CA ASN A 233 -17.40 -3.58 -16.23
C ASN A 233 -16.82 -2.16 -16.32
N GLY A 234 -17.68 -1.13 -16.45
CA GLY A 234 -17.24 0.27 -16.54
C GLY A 234 -16.99 0.94 -15.18
N GLU A 235 -17.62 0.45 -14.11
CA GLU A 235 -17.62 1.08 -12.79
C GLU A 235 -16.82 0.29 -11.74
N PHE A 236 -15.86 -0.55 -12.18
CA PHE A 236 -15.03 -1.34 -11.27
C PHE A 236 -14.30 -0.48 -10.23
N ARG A 237 -13.88 0.74 -10.63
CA ARG A 237 -13.23 1.73 -9.75
C ARG A 237 -14.12 2.12 -8.57
N ALA A 238 -15.45 2.17 -8.74
CA ALA A 238 -16.38 2.49 -7.66
C ALA A 238 -16.42 1.36 -6.61
N LYS A 239 -16.48 0.10 -7.05
CA LYS A 239 -16.44 -1.06 -6.13
C LYS A 239 -15.08 -1.20 -5.45
N ASP A 240 -14.01 -0.98 -6.18
CA ASP A 240 -12.65 -0.96 -5.64
C ASP A 240 -12.48 0.14 -4.56
N ALA A 241 -12.97 1.36 -4.81
CA ALA A 241 -13.01 2.42 -3.81
C ALA A 241 -13.89 2.06 -2.59
N ALA A 242 -15.03 1.38 -2.82
CA ALA A 242 -15.89 0.90 -1.73
C ALA A 242 -15.18 -0.12 -0.84
N ILE A 243 -14.41 -1.05 -1.43
CA ILE A 243 -13.59 -2.01 -0.68
C ILE A 243 -12.54 -1.27 0.17
N HIS A 244 -11.82 -0.31 -0.42
CA HIS A 244 -10.82 0.46 0.31
C HIS A 244 -11.42 1.32 1.43
N LEU A 245 -12.61 1.87 1.21
CA LEU A 245 -13.36 2.61 2.21
C LEU A 245 -13.79 1.70 3.37
N LEU A 246 -14.26 0.47 3.07
CA LEU A 246 -14.54 -0.54 4.09
C LEU A 246 -13.29 -0.87 4.91
N LEU A 247 -12.14 -1.12 4.27
CA LEU A 247 -10.88 -1.38 4.97
C LEU A 247 -10.57 -0.25 5.96
N GLY A 248 -10.74 1.01 5.56
CA GLY A 248 -10.45 2.15 6.42
C GLY A 248 -11.36 2.29 7.64
N ILE A 249 -12.64 1.92 7.54
CA ILE A 249 -13.57 1.99 8.69
C ILE A 249 -13.62 0.69 9.52
N ALA A 250 -13.24 -0.44 8.93
CA ALA A 250 -13.27 -1.75 9.58
C ALA A 250 -12.03 -2.02 10.42
N ILE A 251 -10.85 -1.60 9.97
CA ILE A 251 -9.58 -1.97 10.60
C ILE A 251 -9.25 -1.03 11.75
N GLN A 252 -9.14 -1.57 12.97
CA GLN A 252 -8.70 -0.82 14.15
C GLN A 252 -7.21 -1.04 14.42
N ALA A 253 -6.74 -2.29 14.31
CA ALA A 253 -5.33 -2.64 14.46
C ALA A 253 -4.94 -3.74 13.46
N GLU A 254 -3.77 -3.58 12.84
CA GLU A 254 -3.21 -4.53 11.89
C GLU A 254 -1.68 -4.45 11.84
N SER A 255 -1.07 -5.47 11.24
CA SER A 255 0.31 -5.43 10.75
C SER A 255 0.43 -6.30 9.51
N THR A 256 1.43 -6.04 8.66
CA THR A 256 1.66 -6.86 7.46
C THR A 256 1.87 -8.34 7.81
N LEU A 257 2.64 -8.61 8.86
CA LEU A 257 2.92 -9.98 9.33
C LEU A 257 1.71 -10.61 10.03
N GLY A 258 1.06 -9.87 10.93
CA GLY A 258 0.00 -10.39 11.79
C GLY A 258 -1.40 -10.33 11.19
N GLY A 259 -1.63 -9.57 10.10
CA GLY A 259 -2.95 -9.31 9.56
C GLY A 259 -3.76 -8.38 10.45
N VAL A 260 -5.08 -8.29 10.21
CA VAL A 260 -5.98 -7.53 11.08
C VAL A 260 -6.20 -8.27 12.39
N SER A 261 -5.84 -7.62 13.51
CA SER A 261 -5.97 -8.16 14.87
C SER A 261 -7.19 -7.61 15.61
N GLN A 262 -7.63 -6.39 15.26
CA GLN A 262 -8.84 -5.78 15.84
C GLN A 262 -9.69 -5.15 14.74
N ILE A 263 -10.99 -5.45 14.79
CA ILE A 263 -12.00 -4.93 13.87
C ILE A 263 -12.97 -4.00 14.61
N ASN A 264 -13.53 -3.06 13.87
CA ASN A 264 -14.65 -2.25 14.30
C ASN A 264 -15.91 -3.12 14.43
N PRO A 265 -16.54 -3.22 15.61
CA PRO A 265 -17.74 -4.05 15.80
C PRO A 265 -18.96 -3.54 15.02
N GLY A 266 -18.94 -2.29 14.56
CA GLY A 266 -20.00 -1.72 13.73
C GLY A 266 -19.95 -2.13 12.25
N VAL A 267 -18.97 -2.95 11.84
CA VAL A 267 -18.77 -3.38 10.45
C VAL A 267 -18.70 -4.90 10.37
N ASP A 268 -19.64 -5.51 9.64
CA ASP A 268 -19.62 -6.94 9.35
C ASP A 268 -18.76 -7.23 8.11
N VAL A 269 -17.48 -7.53 8.36
CA VAL A 269 -16.48 -7.81 7.32
C VAL A 269 -16.80 -9.09 6.56
N LEU A 270 -17.32 -10.12 7.22
CA LEU A 270 -17.59 -11.41 6.57
C LEU A 270 -18.87 -11.37 5.74
N ALA A 271 -19.89 -10.63 6.17
CA ALA A 271 -21.06 -10.36 5.35
C ALA A 271 -20.67 -9.58 4.08
N PHE A 272 -19.89 -8.51 4.21
CA PHE A 272 -19.39 -7.75 3.06
C PHE A 272 -18.54 -8.63 2.13
N PHE A 273 -17.69 -9.49 2.68
CA PHE A 273 -16.93 -10.45 1.91
C PHE A 273 -17.84 -11.35 1.08
N GLY A 274 -18.83 -12.00 1.71
CA GLY A 274 -19.74 -12.92 1.02
C GLY A 274 -20.59 -12.25 -0.05
N GLU A 275 -21.03 -11.02 0.17
CA GLU A 275 -21.92 -10.30 -0.74
C GLU A 275 -21.18 -9.63 -1.91
N HIS A 276 -19.97 -9.10 -1.68
CA HIS A 276 -19.32 -8.22 -2.65
C HIS A 276 -17.94 -8.71 -3.13
N VAL A 277 -17.15 -9.35 -2.27
CA VAL A 277 -15.77 -9.77 -2.60
C VAL A 277 -15.75 -11.18 -3.20
N PHE A 278 -16.41 -12.12 -2.56
CA PHE A 278 -16.42 -13.52 -2.99
C PHE A 278 -16.95 -13.73 -4.41
N PRO A 279 -18.06 -13.09 -4.85
CA PRO A 279 -18.53 -13.23 -6.23
C PRO A 279 -17.51 -12.72 -7.26
N GLU A 280 -16.72 -11.70 -6.90
CA GLU A 280 -15.68 -11.14 -7.77
C GLU A 280 -14.47 -12.08 -7.93
N LEU A 281 -14.15 -12.86 -6.89
CA LEU A 281 -13.13 -13.91 -6.95
C LEU A 281 -13.60 -15.09 -7.81
N GLN A 282 -14.89 -15.42 -7.77
CA GLN A 282 -15.44 -16.51 -8.59
C GLN A 282 -15.60 -16.12 -10.06
N GLN A 283 -16.02 -14.88 -10.32
CA GLN A 283 -16.28 -14.36 -11.66
C GLN A 283 -15.66 -12.97 -11.78
N PRO A 284 -14.34 -12.88 -12.07
CA PRO A 284 -13.64 -11.63 -12.26
C PRO A 284 -14.29 -10.74 -13.32
N SER A 285 -14.61 -9.49 -12.96
CA SER A 285 -15.08 -8.47 -13.90
C SER A 285 -13.96 -7.57 -14.41
N HIS A 286 -12.93 -7.33 -13.58
CA HIS A 286 -11.75 -6.52 -13.93
C HIS A 286 -10.52 -6.97 -13.13
N PHE A 287 -9.35 -7.04 -13.77
CA PHE A 287 -8.13 -7.58 -13.17
C PHE A 287 -7.63 -6.77 -11.95
N MET A 288 -7.71 -5.44 -11.97
CA MET A 288 -7.33 -4.61 -10.82
C MET A 288 -8.28 -4.82 -9.63
N LEU A 289 -9.59 -4.95 -9.91
CA LEU A 289 -10.57 -5.22 -8.87
C LEU A 289 -10.38 -6.64 -8.30
N THR A 290 -10.04 -7.61 -9.14
CA THR A 290 -9.65 -8.97 -8.69
C THR A 290 -8.44 -8.92 -7.77
N ALA A 291 -7.39 -8.16 -8.11
CA ALA A 291 -6.23 -7.95 -7.25
C ALA A 291 -6.63 -7.36 -5.89
N THR A 292 -7.50 -6.35 -5.87
CA THR A 292 -8.07 -5.78 -4.63
C THR A 292 -8.83 -6.83 -3.82
N CYS A 293 -9.65 -7.67 -4.45
CA CYS A 293 -10.40 -8.74 -3.78
C CYS A 293 -9.48 -9.83 -3.20
N ILE A 294 -8.40 -10.19 -3.90
CA ILE A 294 -7.41 -11.15 -3.40
C ILE A 294 -6.66 -10.55 -2.20
N LYS A 295 -6.29 -9.26 -2.27
CA LYS A 295 -5.66 -8.52 -1.17
C LYS A 295 -6.58 -8.46 0.06
N PHE A 296 -7.88 -8.25 -0.13
CA PHE A 296 -8.87 -8.26 0.96
C PHE A 296 -8.77 -9.56 1.79
N VAL A 297 -8.70 -10.72 1.12
CA VAL A 297 -8.56 -12.02 1.78
C VAL A 297 -7.26 -12.09 2.58
N ALA A 298 -6.13 -11.64 2.01
CA ALA A 298 -4.88 -11.57 2.76
C ALA A 298 -5.00 -10.66 3.99
N THR A 299 -5.58 -9.46 3.85
CA THR A 299 -5.73 -8.49 4.93
C THR A 299 -6.54 -9.06 6.10
N PHE A 300 -7.71 -9.63 5.82
CA PHE A 300 -8.66 -10.12 6.83
C PHE A 300 -8.53 -11.63 7.14
N ARG A 301 -7.42 -12.28 6.76
CA ARG A 301 -7.20 -13.73 6.93
C ARG A 301 -7.48 -14.30 8.34
N ASN A 302 -7.31 -13.48 9.38
CA ASN A 302 -7.58 -13.89 10.75
C ASN A 302 -9.08 -13.99 11.07
N GLN A 303 -9.93 -13.26 10.33
CA GLN A 303 -11.37 -13.19 10.56
C GLN A 303 -12.12 -14.40 9.97
N PHE A 304 -11.54 -15.11 9.01
CA PHE A 304 -12.12 -16.32 8.43
C PHE A 304 -12.02 -17.52 9.38
N THR A 305 -12.84 -18.56 9.23
CA THR A 305 -12.60 -19.86 9.87
C THR A 305 -11.59 -20.70 9.09
N LYS A 306 -11.11 -21.81 9.66
CA LYS A 306 -10.23 -22.75 8.95
C LYS A 306 -10.89 -23.24 7.66
N GLU A 307 -12.15 -23.65 7.76
CA GLU A 307 -12.94 -24.22 6.65
C GLU A 307 -13.12 -23.21 5.52
N GLN A 308 -13.36 -21.94 5.86
CA GLN A 308 -13.45 -20.86 4.88
C GLN A 308 -12.11 -20.62 4.17
N LEU A 309 -10.98 -20.66 4.87
CA LEU A 309 -9.67 -20.51 4.23
C LEU A 309 -9.36 -21.69 3.29
N VAL A 310 -9.69 -22.91 3.71
CA VAL A 310 -9.53 -24.11 2.86
C VAL A 310 -10.40 -24.04 1.62
N SER A 311 -11.64 -23.56 1.72
CA SER A 311 -12.54 -23.43 0.57
C SER A 311 -12.12 -22.31 -0.40
N LEU A 312 -11.35 -21.32 0.05
CA LEU A 312 -10.77 -20.28 -0.80
C LEU A 312 -9.52 -20.73 -1.56
N MET A 313 -8.85 -21.80 -1.11
CA MET A 313 -7.60 -22.27 -1.73
C MET A 313 -7.74 -22.60 -3.22
N PRO A 314 -8.78 -23.33 -3.69
CA PRO A 314 -8.95 -23.60 -5.13
C PRO A 314 -9.14 -22.33 -5.97
N LEU A 315 -9.82 -21.30 -5.44
CA LEU A 315 -10.00 -20.03 -6.13
C LEU A 315 -8.67 -19.27 -6.25
N LEU A 316 -7.86 -19.25 -5.19
CA LEU A 316 -6.54 -18.63 -5.24
C LEU A 316 -5.61 -19.34 -6.23
N ILE A 317 -5.68 -20.67 -6.32
CA ILE A 317 -4.94 -21.46 -7.30
C ILE A 317 -5.37 -21.11 -8.73
N GLU A 318 -6.67 -20.91 -8.96
CA GLU A 318 -7.16 -20.48 -10.28
C GLU A 318 -6.59 -19.10 -10.64
N HIS A 319 -6.52 -18.16 -9.69
CA HIS A 319 -5.94 -16.84 -9.94
C HIS A 319 -4.42 -16.85 -10.20
N LEU A 320 -3.69 -17.90 -9.79
CA LEU A 320 -2.28 -18.08 -10.17
C LEU A 320 -2.11 -18.27 -11.70
N LYS A 321 -3.15 -18.71 -12.41
CA LYS A 321 -3.13 -18.90 -13.87
C LYS A 321 -3.27 -17.58 -14.64
N SER A 322 -3.52 -16.46 -13.96
CA SER A 322 -3.70 -15.17 -14.61
C SER A 322 -2.46 -14.77 -15.41
N THR A 323 -2.69 -14.27 -16.63
CA THR A 323 -1.65 -13.66 -17.46
C THR A 323 -1.25 -12.27 -16.96
N HIS A 324 -2.06 -11.64 -16.11
CA HIS A 324 -1.72 -10.37 -15.46
C HIS A 324 -0.80 -10.63 -14.26
N ILE A 325 0.41 -10.08 -14.32
CA ILE A 325 1.47 -10.33 -13.33
C ILE A 325 1.03 -9.95 -11.92
N VAL A 326 0.41 -8.79 -11.75
CA VAL A 326 -0.07 -8.33 -10.44
C VAL A 326 -1.08 -9.31 -9.84
N VAL A 327 -2.02 -9.84 -10.62
CA VAL A 327 -3.07 -10.75 -10.12
C VAL A 327 -2.47 -12.05 -9.59
N HIS A 328 -1.62 -12.73 -10.37
CA HIS A 328 -1.01 -13.98 -9.89
C HIS A 328 -0.01 -13.73 -8.74
N THR A 329 0.57 -12.53 -8.67
CA THR A 329 1.48 -12.15 -7.58
C THR A 329 0.70 -11.95 -6.28
N TYR A 330 -0.45 -11.27 -6.32
CA TYR A 330 -1.35 -11.20 -5.17
C TYR A 330 -1.88 -12.57 -4.76
N ALA A 331 -2.22 -13.44 -5.72
CA ALA A 331 -2.65 -14.81 -5.41
C ALA A 331 -1.56 -15.57 -4.65
N ALA A 332 -0.32 -15.55 -5.14
CA ALA A 332 0.83 -16.15 -4.45
C ALA A 332 1.07 -15.54 -3.06
N PHE A 333 1.04 -14.20 -2.96
CA PHE A 333 1.16 -13.48 -1.70
C PHE A 333 0.07 -13.90 -0.70
N THR A 334 -1.19 -13.94 -1.12
CA THR A 334 -2.31 -14.33 -0.27
C THR A 334 -2.17 -15.77 0.19
N ILE A 335 -1.80 -16.70 -0.69
CA ILE A 335 -1.52 -18.10 -0.32
C ILE A 335 -0.44 -18.15 0.76
N GLU A 336 0.69 -17.45 0.60
CA GLU A 336 1.73 -17.36 1.64
C GLU A 336 1.18 -16.87 2.97
N LYS A 337 0.33 -15.84 2.95
CA LYS A 337 -0.28 -15.27 4.16
C LYS A 337 -1.25 -16.22 4.84
N LEU A 338 -2.06 -16.96 4.08
CA LEU A 338 -2.95 -17.97 4.66
C LEU A 338 -2.15 -19.08 5.35
N LEU A 339 -1.06 -19.52 4.72
CA LEU A 339 -0.19 -20.58 5.21
C LEU A 339 0.59 -20.22 6.49
N VAL A 340 0.86 -18.93 6.75
CA VAL A 340 1.48 -18.47 8.01
C VAL A 340 0.46 -18.04 9.08
N THR A 341 -0.83 -18.09 8.77
CA THR A 341 -1.88 -17.69 9.70
C THR A 341 -1.99 -18.71 10.82
N LYS A 342 -1.96 -18.21 12.07
CA LYS A 342 -2.04 -19.04 13.26
C LYS A 342 -3.35 -18.86 14.01
N GLN A 343 -3.82 -19.93 14.62
CA GLN A 343 -4.90 -19.95 15.59
C GLN A 343 -4.41 -20.71 16.83
N ASP A 344 -4.53 -20.08 18.00
CA ASP A 344 -4.05 -20.65 19.29
C ASP A 344 -2.58 -21.13 19.24
N GLY A 345 -1.73 -20.36 18.56
CA GLY A 345 -0.29 -20.63 18.40
C GLY A 345 0.07 -21.70 17.36
N ARG A 346 -0.92 -22.38 16.77
CA ARG A 346 -0.73 -23.41 15.72
C ARG A 346 -1.08 -22.87 14.34
N GLN A 347 -0.55 -23.48 13.29
CA GLN A 347 -0.96 -23.12 11.92
C GLN A 347 -2.44 -23.44 11.73
N LYS A 348 -3.16 -22.54 11.07
CA LYS A 348 -4.59 -22.68 10.82
C LYS A 348 -4.87 -23.64 9.67
N ILE A 349 -4.01 -23.61 8.64
CA ILE A 349 -3.97 -24.59 7.55
C ILE A 349 -2.86 -25.58 7.87
N GLU A 350 -3.20 -26.87 7.95
CA GLU A 350 -2.27 -27.95 8.24
C GLU A 350 -2.03 -28.79 6.98
N VAL A 351 -1.10 -29.75 7.07
CA VAL A 351 -0.70 -30.62 5.95
C VAL A 351 -1.90 -31.31 5.30
N ALA A 352 -2.81 -31.86 6.11
CA ALA A 352 -3.99 -32.58 5.62
C ALA A 352 -4.94 -31.69 4.80
N ASP A 353 -5.01 -30.40 5.12
CA ASP A 353 -5.84 -29.43 4.40
C ASP A 353 -5.20 -28.98 3.09
N LEU A 354 -3.86 -28.95 3.04
CA LEU A 354 -3.09 -28.52 1.88
C LEU A 354 -2.91 -29.64 0.84
N GLN A 355 -2.81 -30.90 1.30
CA GLN A 355 -2.57 -32.08 0.46
C GLN A 355 -3.46 -32.15 -0.80
N PRO A 356 -4.79 -31.92 -0.73
CA PRO A 356 -5.67 -32.04 -1.91
C PRO A 356 -5.39 -30.98 -2.98
N SER A 357 -4.74 -29.88 -2.62
CA SER A 357 -4.46 -28.74 -3.50
C SER A 357 -2.99 -28.70 -3.97
N LEU A 358 -2.15 -29.63 -3.48
CA LEU A 358 -0.70 -29.55 -3.61
C LEU A 358 -0.23 -29.61 -5.07
N GLU A 359 -0.83 -30.47 -5.89
CA GLU A 359 -0.51 -30.60 -7.31
C GLU A 359 -0.79 -29.29 -8.06
N GLY A 360 -2.01 -28.73 -7.90
CA GLY A 360 -2.38 -27.47 -8.52
C GLY A 360 -1.56 -26.28 -8.03
N LEU A 361 -1.15 -26.27 -6.76
CA LEU A 361 -0.24 -25.25 -6.24
C LEU A 361 1.13 -25.32 -6.92
N PHE A 362 1.74 -26.51 -7.00
CA PHE A 362 3.05 -26.65 -7.64
C PHE A 362 2.99 -26.36 -9.13
N GLU A 363 2.01 -26.89 -9.84
CA GLU A 363 1.84 -26.66 -11.28
C GLU A 363 1.81 -25.15 -11.59
N ASN A 364 0.93 -24.42 -10.91
CA ASN A 364 0.70 -23.01 -11.22
C ASN A 364 1.78 -22.08 -10.66
N LEU A 365 2.32 -22.34 -9.46
CA LEU A 365 3.46 -21.56 -8.95
C LEU A 365 4.70 -21.77 -9.81
N PHE A 366 4.96 -23.01 -10.23
CA PHE A 366 6.09 -23.26 -11.10
C PHE A 366 5.85 -22.74 -12.52
N ALA A 367 4.61 -22.62 -13.01
CA ALA A 367 4.33 -21.94 -14.27
C ALA A 367 4.79 -20.47 -14.23
N ILE A 368 4.66 -19.80 -13.08
CA ILE A 368 5.17 -18.45 -12.87
C ILE A 368 6.70 -18.45 -12.76
N ILE A 369 7.29 -19.33 -11.93
CA ILE A 369 8.74 -19.40 -11.65
C ILE A 369 9.57 -19.81 -12.87
N ASP A 370 9.03 -20.65 -13.74
CA ASP A 370 9.70 -21.11 -14.95
C ASP A 370 9.44 -20.22 -16.16
N ASN A 371 8.60 -19.19 -16.01
CA ASN A 371 8.35 -18.25 -17.08
C ASN A 371 9.61 -17.39 -17.31
N THR A 372 10.18 -17.50 -18.51
CA THR A 372 11.38 -16.73 -18.92
C THR A 372 11.05 -15.41 -19.60
N THR A 373 9.77 -15.12 -19.85
CA THR A 373 9.30 -13.86 -20.43
C THR A 373 9.02 -12.81 -19.37
N TRP A 374 8.57 -13.24 -18.18
CA TRP A 374 8.36 -12.36 -17.04
C TRP A 374 9.63 -12.20 -16.22
N ASN A 375 9.69 -11.11 -15.44
CA ASN A 375 10.73 -10.94 -14.43
C ASN A 375 10.51 -11.91 -13.25
N GLU A 376 11.57 -12.11 -12.46
CA GLU A 376 11.56 -12.96 -11.26
C GLU A 376 10.48 -12.52 -10.27
N ASN A 377 9.59 -13.45 -9.90
CA ASN A 377 8.50 -13.21 -8.96
C ASN A 377 8.85 -13.72 -7.55
N ALA A 378 9.36 -12.83 -6.69
CA ALA A 378 9.77 -13.18 -5.33
C ALA A 378 8.60 -13.71 -4.47
N TYR A 379 7.37 -13.23 -4.71
CA TYR A 379 6.18 -13.66 -3.98
C TYR A 379 5.78 -15.10 -4.32
N ALA A 380 5.87 -15.49 -5.59
CA ALA A 380 5.66 -16.87 -6.03
C ALA A 380 6.68 -17.84 -5.41
N MET A 381 7.97 -17.47 -5.44
CA MET A 381 9.03 -18.28 -4.81
C MET A 381 8.85 -18.38 -3.28
N LYS A 382 8.41 -17.30 -2.63
CA LYS A 382 8.11 -17.30 -1.19
C LYS A 382 6.91 -18.20 -0.86
N ALA A 383 5.86 -18.16 -1.67
CA ALA A 383 4.70 -19.04 -1.51
C ALA A 383 5.10 -20.51 -1.66
N LEU A 384 5.92 -20.82 -2.66
CA LEU A 384 6.50 -22.16 -2.85
C LEU A 384 7.31 -22.59 -1.61
N MET A 385 8.24 -21.77 -1.15
CA MET A 385 9.02 -22.03 0.06
C MET A 385 8.11 -22.34 1.25
N ARG A 386 7.04 -21.55 1.44
CA ARG A 386 6.11 -21.75 2.55
C ARG A 386 5.34 -23.07 2.47
N ILE A 387 4.95 -23.48 1.27
CA ILE A 387 4.34 -24.80 1.02
C ILE A 387 5.31 -25.91 1.43
N LEU A 388 6.58 -25.82 1.02
CA LEU A 388 7.61 -26.82 1.38
C LEU A 388 7.82 -26.89 2.90
N VAL A 389 7.81 -25.75 3.59
CA VAL A 389 7.93 -25.69 5.06
C VAL A 389 6.76 -26.39 5.75
N ILE A 390 5.53 -26.17 5.28
CA ILE A 390 4.33 -26.78 5.89
C ILE A 390 4.26 -28.26 5.59
N MET A 391 4.50 -28.65 4.34
CA MET A 391 4.51 -30.04 3.92
C MET A 391 5.53 -30.86 4.70
N GLY A 392 6.71 -30.29 4.97
CA GLY A 392 7.80 -30.96 5.67
C GLY A 392 8.05 -32.34 5.06
N ASP A 393 7.98 -33.37 5.89
CA ASP A 393 8.12 -34.78 5.53
C ASP A 393 7.11 -35.27 4.46
N GLY A 394 5.94 -34.64 4.35
CA GLY A 394 4.94 -34.98 3.34
C GLY A 394 5.35 -34.66 1.90
N ILE A 395 6.46 -33.93 1.70
CA ILE A 395 6.98 -33.58 0.37
C ILE A 395 7.69 -34.72 -0.34
N VAL A 396 8.10 -35.78 0.39
CA VAL A 396 8.96 -36.85 -0.12
C VAL A 396 8.51 -37.37 -1.50
N PRO A 397 7.22 -37.66 -1.77
CA PRO A 397 6.77 -38.16 -3.08
C PRO A 397 6.99 -37.20 -4.25
N ALA A 398 7.03 -35.88 -4.00
CA ALA A 398 7.19 -34.85 -5.03
C ALA A 398 8.64 -34.34 -5.17
N THR A 399 9.56 -34.81 -4.32
CA THR A 399 10.92 -34.27 -4.18
C THR A 399 11.65 -34.13 -5.52
N GLN A 400 11.67 -35.19 -6.32
CA GLN A 400 12.46 -35.20 -7.56
C GLN A 400 11.96 -34.16 -8.57
N ALA A 401 10.63 -34.02 -8.69
CA ALA A 401 10.02 -33.04 -9.59
C ALA A 401 10.28 -31.61 -9.11
N VAL A 402 10.08 -31.35 -7.81
CA VAL A 402 10.31 -30.03 -7.20
C VAL A 402 11.79 -29.63 -7.30
N LEU A 403 12.71 -30.53 -6.96
CA LEU A 403 14.15 -30.26 -7.00
C LEU A 403 14.65 -29.98 -8.41
N ALA A 404 14.17 -30.72 -9.42
CA ALA A 404 14.53 -30.47 -10.81
C ALA A 404 14.14 -29.04 -11.25
N ARG A 405 12.93 -28.59 -10.89
CA ARG A 405 12.44 -27.23 -11.19
C ARG A 405 13.23 -26.15 -10.44
N LEU A 406 13.49 -26.36 -9.14
CA LEU A 406 14.32 -25.44 -8.34
C LEU A 406 15.76 -25.33 -8.86
N THR A 407 16.36 -26.45 -9.27
CA THR A 407 17.71 -26.49 -9.85
C THR A 407 17.75 -25.75 -11.19
N ALA A 408 16.71 -25.91 -12.02
CA ALA A 408 16.60 -25.14 -13.26
C ALA A 408 16.46 -23.63 -12.98
N ALA A 409 15.67 -23.24 -11.99
CA ALA A 409 15.56 -21.84 -11.56
C ALA A 409 16.90 -21.29 -11.07
N LEU A 410 17.63 -22.05 -10.26
CA LEU A 410 18.98 -21.70 -9.79
C LEU A 410 19.95 -21.51 -10.95
N GLY A 411 19.94 -22.40 -11.94
CA GLY A 411 20.78 -22.27 -13.14
C GLY A 411 20.46 -21.04 -14.00
N ARG A 412 19.22 -20.52 -13.94
CA ARG A 412 18.85 -19.24 -14.57
C ARG A 412 19.38 -18.05 -13.76
N VAL A 413 19.12 -18.04 -12.45
CA VAL A 413 19.56 -16.97 -11.53
C VAL A 413 21.08 -16.84 -11.50
N ALA A 414 21.82 -17.95 -11.47
CA ALA A 414 23.28 -17.94 -11.40
C ALA A 414 23.92 -17.23 -12.60
N LYS A 415 23.26 -17.22 -13.76
CA LYS A 415 23.74 -16.53 -14.96
C LYS A 415 23.47 -15.02 -14.92
N ASN A 416 22.39 -14.59 -14.28
CA ASN A 416 22.00 -13.18 -14.22
C ASN A 416 21.09 -12.91 -13.00
N PRO A 417 21.66 -12.75 -11.80
CA PRO A 417 20.86 -12.52 -10.60
C PRO A 417 20.28 -11.11 -10.62
N ARG A 418 18.95 -10.98 -10.57
CA ARG A 418 18.26 -9.67 -10.63
C ARG A 418 17.58 -9.29 -9.32
N ASN A 419 16.83 -10.22 -8.73
CA ASN A 419 16.03 -9.95 -7.54
C ASN A 419 16.60 -10.68 -6.31
N PRO A 420 17.19 -9.95 -5.33
CA PRO A 420 17.80 -10.59 -4.15
C PRO A 420 16.78 -11.29 -3.25
N GLN A 421 15.53 -10.80 -3.18
CA GLN A 421 14.48 -11.47 -2.39
C GLN A 421 14.08 -12.81 -3.02
N TYR A 422 13.95 -12.86 -4.35
CA TYR A 422 13.69 -14.09 -5.08
C TYR A 422 14.82 -15.11 -4.83
N ASN A 423 16.08 -14.68 -4.95
CA ASN A 423 17.24 -15.54 -4.70
C ASN A 423 17.23 -16.10 -3.29
N HIS A 424 16.97 -15.26 -2.28
CA HIS A 424 16.86 -15.70 -0.90
C HIS A 424 15.80 -16.81 -0.75
N TYR A 425 14.58 -16.60 -1.25
CA TYR A 425 13.52 -17.60 -1.14
C TYR A 425 13.76 -18.86 -1.98
N LEU A 426 14.50 -18.76 -3.08
CA LEU A 426 14.94 -19.92 -3.86
C LEU A 426 15.90 -20.80 -3.05
N PHE A 427 16.92 -20.19 -2.42
CA PHE A 427 17.85 -20.92 -1.56
C PHE A 427 17.16 -21.50 -0.33
N GLU A 428 16.25 -20.76 0.31
CA GLU A 428 15.42 -21.28 1.41
C GLU A 428 14.57 -22.47 0.97
N SER A 429 13.97 -22.42 -0.23
CA SER A 429 13.20 -23.54 -0.79
C SER A 429 14.06 -24.80 -0.95
N ILE A 430 15.28 -24.65 -1.48
CA ILE A 430 16.23 -25.76 -1.63
C ILE A 430 16.64 -26.30 -0.25
N ALA A 431 16.98 -25.41 0.69
CA ALA A 431 17.41 -25.80 2.03
C ALA A 431 16.31 -26.54 2.80
N VAL A 432 15.07 -26.07 2.74
CA VAL A 432 13.91 -26.73 3.35
C VAL A 432 13.65 -28.10 2.72
N LEU A 433 13.78 -28.21 1.39
CA LEU A 433 13.59 -29.49 0.70
C LEU A 433 14.65 -30.52 1.09
N VAL A 434 15.93 -30.11 1.11
CA VAL A 434 17.05 -30.94 1.59
C VAL A 434 16.82 -31.37 3.04
N ALA A 435 16.48 -30.43 3.92
CA ALA A 435 16.29 -30.69 5.34
C ALA A 435 15.13 -31.68 5.61
N SER A 436 14.01 -31.54 4.89
CA SER A 436 12.85 -32.42 5.05
C SER A 436 13.12 -33.83 4.54
N VAL A 437 13.75 -33.95 3.35
CA VAL A 437 13.98 -35.25 2.72
C VAL A 437 15.13 -36.01 3.38
N CYS A 438 16.28 -35.37 3.61
CA CYS A 438 17.44 -36.03 4.22
C CYS A 438 17.23 -36.39 5.70
N ARG A 439 16.26 -35.77 6.39
CA ARG A 439 15.85 -36.20 7.74
C ARG A 439 15.21 -37.58 7.71
N GLN A 440 14.43 -37.89 6.67
CA GLN A 440 13.78 -39.20 6.51
C GLN A 440 14.68 -40.21 5.78
N GLU A 441 15.38 -39.75 4.74
CA GLU A 441 16.23 -40.58 3.89
C GLU A 441 17.63 -39.95 3.75
N PRO A 442 18.56 -40.20 4.70
CA PRO A 442 19.90 -39.61 4.66
C PRO A 442 20.69 -39.93 3.38
N SER A 443 20.43 -41.07 2.73
CA SER A 443 21.03 -41.46 1.44
C SER A 443 20.68 -40.53 0.29
N ALA A 444 19.55 -39.82 0.37
CA ALA A 444 19.09 -38.87 -0.65
C ALA A 444 20.08 -37.70 -0.84
N THR A 445 20.96 -37.44 0.13
CA THR A 445 22.02 -36.42 0.05
C THR A 445 22.81 -36.53 -1.25
N SER A 446 23.18 -37.76 -1.67
CA SER A 446 23.94 -37.99 -2.91
C SER A 446 23.20 -37.50 -4.16
N SER A 447 21.86 -37.60 -4.17
CA SER A 447 21.01 -37.13 -5.27
C SER A 447 20.94 -35.61 -5.31
N PHE A 448 20.82 -34.97 -4.13
CA PHE A 448 20.89 -33.51 -4.03
C PHE A 448 22.24 -32.96 -4.47
N GLU A 449 23.35 -33.56 -4.02
CA GLU A 449 24.70 -33.18 -4.43
C GLU A 449 24.87 -33.25 -5.95
N ALA A 450 24.42 -34.36 -6.56
CA ALA A 450 24.50 -34.56 -8.01
C ALA A 450 23.73 -33.50 -8.82
N MET A 451 22.59 -33.00 -8.32
CA MET A 451 21.80 -31.98 -9.01
C MET A 451 22.23 -30.54 -8.69
N LEU A 452 22.62 -30.26 -7.45
CA LEU A 452 22.88 -28.90 -6.98
C LEU A 452 24.34 -28.47 -7.11
N PHE A 453 25.31 -29.39 -7.09
CA PHE A 453 26.72 -29.00 -7.21
C PHE A 453 27.09 -28.42 -8.58
N PRO A 454 26.61 -28.97 -9.71
CA PRO A 454 26.93 -28.39 -11.03
C PRO A 454 26.57 -26.91 -11.18
N PRO A 455 25.38 -26.40 -10.75
CA PRO A 455 25.10 -24.96 -10.82
C PRO A 455 25.79 -24.12 -9.72
N PHE A 456 26.41 -24.73 -8.70
CA PHE A 456 27.18 -24.01 -7.68
C PHE A 456 28.66 -23.84 -8.02
N GLN A 457 29.19 -24.69 -8.91
CA GLN A 457 30.56 -24.65 -9.44
C GLN A 457 30.66 -23.68 -10.61
#